data_AF-A0A3B9G873-F1
#
_entry.id   AF-A0A3B9G873-F1
#
_cell.length_a   1.000
_cell.length_b   1.000
_cell.length_c   1.000
_cell.angle_alpha   90.00
_cell.angle_beta   90.00
_cell.angle_gamma   90.00
#
_symmetry.space_group_name_H-M   'P 1'
#
loop_
_entity.id
_entity.type
_entity.pdbx_description
1 polymer ?
#
loop_
_entity_poly.entity_id
_entity_poly.type
_entity_poly.pdbx_seq_one_letter_code
_entity_poly.pdbx_strand_id
1 'polypeptide(L)'
;MIPVHLADAGFFESGALKFLLEGGPFMWPLLALLIMAIAVIIERYRSLKLLETDAGTLREEVIELLSEDKVEESLKLCDSARGPVPAILSNGLRKYLVLRRLNYDQAQMEQQVVKSMENYGVNIVAALERHLPILATIASVAPMLGFLGTVQGMIVAFGDIEANIGQQNIVQAAASGIRVALLTT
;
A
#
# COMPACT_ATOMS: atom_id res chain seq x y z
N MET A 1 -47.74 9.07 3.62
CA MET A 1 -47.14 7.88 4.26
C MET A 1 -46.59 7.02 3.13
N ILE A 2 -45.34 7.27 2.72
CA ILE A 2 -44.70 6.60 1.57
C ILE A 2 -43.84 5.46 2.15
N PRO A 3 -43.97 4.22 1.64
CA PRO A 3 -43.29 3.07 2.23
C PRO A 3 -41.78 3.09 1.93
N VAL A 4 -40.99 2.99 2.98
CA VAL A 4 -39.52 2.88 3.00
C VAL A 4 -39.13 1.41 2.83
N HIS A 5 -39.34 0.82 1.65
CA HIS A 5 -38.99 -0.60 1.45
C HIS A 5 -38.55 -0.99 0.02
N LEU A 6 -37.97 -0.07 -0.75
CA LEU A 6 -37.49 -0.37 -2.12
C LEU A 6 -36.01 0.00 -2.37
N ALA A 7 -35.26 0.38 -1.34
CA ALA A 7 -33.82 0.68 -1.48
C ALA A 7 -32.93 -0.55 -1.26
N ASP A 8 -33.41 -1.56 -0.54
CA ASP A 8 -32.59 -2.73 -0.16
C ASP A 8 -32.58 -3.83 -1.24
N ALA A 9 -33.53 -3.86 -2.17
CA ALA A 9 -33.57 -4.87 -3.22
C ALA A 9 -32.64 -4.56 -4.43
N GLY A 10 -32.37 -3.28 -4.70
CA GLY A 10 -31.58 -2.86 -5.86
C GLY A 10 -30.06 -3.07 -5.70
N PHE A 11 -29.56 -3.06 -4.46
CA PHE A 11 -28.14 -3.32 -4.20
C PHE A 11 -27.84 -4.84 -4.18
N PHE A 12 -28.78 -5.67 -3.74
CA PHE A 12 -28.65 -7.13 -3.74
C PHE A 12 -28.88 -7.78 -5.13
N GLU A 13 -29.59 -7.09 -6.03
CA GLU A 13 -29.73 -7.45 -7.46
C GLU A 13 -28.59 -6.90 -8.35
N SER A 14 -27.61 -6.17 -7.78
CA SER A 14 -26.45 -5.69 -8.54
C SER A 14 -25.50 -6.84 -8.85
N GLY A 15 -25.14 -7.00 -10.12
CA GLY A 15 -24.34 -8.11 -10.63
C GLY A 15 -23.13 -8.52 -9.79
N ALA A 16 -22.38 -7.57 -9.21
CA ALA A 16 -21.20 -7.86 -8.40
C ALA A 16 -21.48 -8.68 -7.12
N LEU A 17 -22.57 -8.37 -6.40
CA LEU A 17 -22.97 -9.11 -5.18
C LEU A 17 -23.49 -10.50 -5.53
N LYS A 18 -24.18 -10.63 -6.66
CA LYS A 18 -24.60 -11.93 -7.20
C LYS A 18 -23.40 -12.81 -7.57
N PHE A 19 -22.39 -12.27 -8.25
CA PHE A 19 -21.17 -13.02 -8.56
C PHE A 19 -20.37 -13.41 -7.31
N LEU A 20 -20.38 -12.59 -6.26
CA LEU A 20 -19.75 -12.92 -4.98
C LEU A 20 -20.46 -14.10 -4.29
N LEU A 21 -21.80 -14.12 -4.32
CA LEU A 21 -22.60 -15.21 -3.75
C LEU A 21 -22.46 -16.51 -4.56
N GLU A 22 -22.34 -16.40 -5.89
CA GLU A 22 -22.19 -17.54 -6.80
C GLU A 22 -20.75 -18.09 -6.86
N GLY A 23 -19.71 -17.30 -6.58
CA GLY A 23 -18.30 -17.71 -6.63
C GLY A 23 -17.84 -18.61 -5.47
N GLY A 24 -18.75 -19.00 -4.57
CA GLY A 24 -18.45 -19.97 -3.52
C GLY A 24 -17.66 -19.43 -2.33
N PRO A 25 -17.20 -20.31 -1.41
CA PRO A 25 -16.66 -19.90 -0.12
C PRO A 25 -15.33 -19.12 -0.22
N PHE A 26 -14.55 -19.35 -1.27
CA PHE A 26 -13.24 -18.70 -1.48
C PHE A 26 -13.33 -17.22 -1.90
N MET A 27 -14.51 -16.76 -2.31
CA MET A 27 -14.76 -15.33 -2.57
C MET A 27 -14.73 -14.46 -1.31
N TRP A 28 -15.10 -15.01 -0.15
CA TRP A 28 -15.13 -14.25 1.11
C TRP A 28 -13.74 -13.84 1.60
N PRO A 29 -12.73 -14.75 1.65
CA PRO A 29 -11.34 -14.36 1.91
C PRO A 29 -10.77 -13.36 0.90
N LEU A 30 -11.08 -13.52 -0.40
CA LEU A 30 -10.64 -12.58 -1.44
C LEU A 30 -11.20 -11.17 -1.22
N LEU A 31 -12.49 -11.07 -0.87
CA LEU A 31 -13.10 -9.79 -0.52
C LEU A 31 -12.47 -9.15 0.72
N ALA A 32 -12.13 -9.96 1.74
CA ALA A 32 -11.42 -9.46 2.91
C ALA A 32 -10.03 -8.91 2.56
N LEU A 33 -9.28 -9.59 1.68
CA LEU A 33 -7.99 -9.12 1.18
C LEU A 33 -8.12 -7.82 0.37
N LEU A 34 -9.18 -7.69 -0.43
CA LEU A 34 -9.47 -6.46 -1.19
C LEU A 34 -9.72 -5.27 -0.25
N ILE A 35 -10.55 -5.44 0.77
CA ILE A 35 -10.84 -4.38 1.75
C ILE A 35 -9.55 -3.97 2.47
N MET A 36 -8.74 -4.95 2.89
CA MET A 36 -7.45 -4.69 3.54
C MET A 36 -6.49 -3.93 2.62
N ALA A 37 -6.39 -4.33 1.35
CA ALA A 37 -5.55 -3.65 0.37
C ALA A 37 -5.98 -2.19 0.16
N ILE A 38 -7.29 -1.95 -0.01
CA ILE A 38 -7.83 -0.59 -0.16
C ILE A 38 -7.53 0.27 1.07
N ALA A 39 -7.71 -0.29 2.28
CA ALA A 39 -7.41 0.44 3.52
C ALA A 39 -5.94 0.88 3.58
N VAL A 40 -5.00 0.00 3.22
CA VAL A 40 -3.56 0.33 3.18
C VAL A 40 -3.26 1.35 2.09
N ILE A 41 -3.86 1.22 0.90
CA ILE A 41 -3.68 2.18 -0.21
C ILE A 41 -4.15 3.58 0.19
N ILE A 42 -5.31 3.70 0.85
CA ILE A 42 -5.83 5.00 1.31
C ILE A 42 -4.92 5.61 2.38
N GLU A 43 -4.47 4.81 3.34
CA GLU A 43 -3.56 5.24 4.39
C GLU A 43 -2.24 5.75 3.81
N ARG A 44 -1.65 5.03 2.85
CA ARG A 44 -0.44 5.45 2.13
C ARG A 44 -0.66 6.69 1.27
N TYR A 45 -1.76 6.77 0.51
CA TYR A 45 -2.07 7.94 -0.32
C TYR A 45 -2.16 9.21 0.53
N ARG A 46 -2.82 9.14 1.70
CA ARG A 46 -2.88 10.27 2.65
C ARG A 46 -1.50 10.60 3.22
N SER A 47 -0.71 9.60 3.59
CA SER A 47 0.64 9.80 4.11
C SER A 47 1.56 10.48 3.09
N LEU A 48 1.47 10.12 1.81
CA LEU A 48 2.29 10.72 0.74
C LEU A 48 1.82 12.14 0.42
N LYS A 49 0.50 12.36 0.34
CA LYS A 49 -0.06 13.69 0.06
C LYS A 49 0.28 14.71 1.16
N LEU A 50 0.42 14.26 2.40
CA LEU A 50 0.83 15.13 3.51
C LEU A 50 2.32 15.55 3.44
N LEU A 51 3.10 14.97 2.52
CA LEU A 51 4.53 15.25 2.33
C LEU A 51 4.81 16.16 1.12
N GLU A 52 3.76 16.72 0.47
CA GLU A 52 3.90 17.72 -0.61
C GLU A 52 4.45 19.04 -0.07
N THR A 53 5.73 19.05 0.24
CA THR A 53 6.54 20.26 0.35
C THR A 53 7.37 20.36 -0.93
N ASP A 54 7.49 21.57 -1.45
CA ASP A 54 8.31 21.85 -2.61
C ASP A 54 9.80 21.68 -2.25
N ALA A 55 10.26 20.44 -2.35
CA ALA A 55 11.62 20.05 -2.00
C ALA A 55 12.67 20.69 -2.93
N GLY A 56 12.26 21.09 -4.15
CA GLY A 56 13.14 21.72 -5.12
C GLY A 56 13.54 23.13 -4.67
N THR A 57 12.54 23.98 -4.44
CA THR A 57 12.76 25.37 -4.00
C THR A 57 13.43 25.43 -2.63
N LEU A 58 13.02 24.58 -1.69
CA LEU A 58 13.67 24.51 -0.36
C LEU A 58 15.15 24.17 -0.46
N ARG A 59 15.53 23.24 -1.35
CA ARG A 59 16.93 22.86 -1.51
C ARG A 59 17.77 24.00 -2.08
N GLU A 60 17.22 24.75 -3.04
CA GLU A 60 17.89 25.91 -3.62
C GLU A 60 18.12 27.00 -2.55
N GLU A 61 17.09 27.36 -1.79
CA GLU A 61 17.19 28.35 -0.71
C GLU A 61 18.19 27.93 0.39
N VAL A 62 18.22 26.65 0.76
CA VAL A 62 19.20 26.13 1.72
C VAL A 62 20.63 26.24 1.19
N ILE A 63 20.87 25.94 -0.08
CA ILE A 63 22.20 26.05 -0.71
C ILE A 63 22.65 27.52 -0.77
N GLU A 64 21.74 28.43 -1.09
CA GLU A 64 22.03 29.87 -1.10
C GLU A 64 22.45 30.36 0.29
N LEU A 65 21.67 30.05 1.32
CA LEU A 65 21.98 30.43 2.72
C LEU A 65 23.30 29.82 3.21
N LEU A 66 23.62 28.59 2.80
CA LEU A 66 24.89 27.96 3.15
C LEU A 66 26.09 28.59 2.42
N SER A 67 25.90 29.09 1.21
CA SER A 67 26.93 29.81 0.45
C SER A 67 27.30 31.15 1.11
N GLU A 68 26.38 31.73 1.87
CA GLU A 68 26.58 32.96 2.66
C GLU A 68 27.07 32.69 4.11
N ASP A 69 27.44 31.45 4.45
CA ASP A 69 27.77 30.97 5.82
C ASP A 69 26.64 31.19 6.85
N LYS A 70 25.39 31.36 6.40
CA LYS A 70 24.18 31.53 7.25
C LYS A 70 23.55 30.20 7.66
N VAL A 71 24.35 29.36 8.32
CA VAL A 71 23.97 27.98 8.70
C VAL A 71 22.77 27.93 9.67
N GLU A 72 22.62 28.94 10.53
CA GLU A 72 21.53 28.99 11.51
C GLU A 72 20.19 29.38 10.87
N GLU A 73 20.24 30.22 9.83
CA GLU A 73 19.05 30.57 9.05
C GLU A 73 18.59 29.40 8.18
N SER A 74 19.54 28.68 7.55
CA SER A 74 19.20 27.48 6.78
C SER A 74 18.59 26.37 7.64
N LEU A 75 19.04 26.23 8.90
CA LEU A 75 18.42 25.31 9.85
C LEU A 75 16.98 25.73 10.21
N LYS A 76 16.73 27.02 10.44
CA LYS A 76 15.37 27.52 10.72
C LYS A 76 14.43 27.32 9.54
N LEU A 77 14.92 27.52 8.31
CA LEU A 77 14.16 27.25 7.10
C LEU A 77 13.75 25.78 7.03
N CYS A 78 14.70 24.86 7.24
CA CYS A 78 14.43 23.43 7.27
C CYS A 78 13.47 23.03 8.40
N ASP A 79 13.58 23.63 9.59
CA ASP A 79 12.70 23.35 10.74
C ASP A 79 11.26 23.85 10.53
N SER A 80 11.08 24.91 9.71
CA SER A 80 9.75 25.46 9.39
C SER A 80 9.02 24.65 8.33
N ALA A 81 9.77 23.96 7.46
CA ALA A 81 9.24 23.11 6.42
C ALA A 81 8.93 21.69 6.94
N ARG A 82 7.83 21.11 6.44
CA ARG A 82 7.45 19.73 6.76
C ARG A 82 7.90 18.79 5.65
N GLY A 83 8.18 17.54 5.97
CA GLY A 83 8.49 16.53 4.96
C GLY A 83 9.86 15.89 5.10
N PRO A 84 10.17 14.91 4.25
CA PRO A 84 11.34 14.05 4.42
C PRO A 84 12.65 14.79 4.10
N VAL A 85 12.63 15.64 3.06
CA VAL A 85 13.80 16.42 2.62
C VAL A 85 14.27 17.42 3.69
N PRO A 86 13.42 18.34 4.21
CA PRO A 86 13.83 19.26 5.26
C PRO A 86 14.24 18.54 6.56
N ALA A 87 13.63 17.40 6.87
CA ALA A 87 14.01 16.60 8.04
C ALA A 87 15.43 16.00 7.92
N ILE A 88 15.83 15.54 6.73
CA ILE A 88 17.20 15.05 6.47
C ILE A 88 18.20 16.22 6.49
N LEU A 89 17.87 17.34 5.85
CA LEU A 89 18.73 18.53 5.81
C LEU A 89 18.95 19.11 7.21
N SER A 90 17.89 19.31 8.00
CA SER A 90 18.00 19.78 9.38
C SER A 90 18.83 18.84 10.26
N ASN A 91 18.72 17.52 10.10
CA ASN A 91 19.57 16.57 10.80
C ASN A 91 21.06 16.76 10.47
N GLY A 92 21.38 16.89 9.18
CA GLY A 92 22.73 17.16 8.70
C GLY A 92 23.28 18.50 9.22
N LEU A 93 22.49 19.57 9.14
CA LEU A 93 22.87 20.92 9.61
C LEU A 93 23.10 20.96 11.12
N ARG A 94 22.25 20.31 11.92
CA ARG A 94 22.45 20.18 13.38
C ARG A 94 23.75 19.44 13.69
N LYS A 95 24.02 18.33 12.98
CA LYS A 95 25.25 17.55 13.15
C LYS A 95 26.48 18.39 12.79
N TYR A 96 26.41 19.13 11.68
CA TYR A 96 27.47 20.05 11.24
C TYR A 96 27.78 21.12 12.29
N LEU A 97 26.75 21.79 12.85
CA LEU A 97 26.93 22.82 13.88
C LEU A 97 27.60 22.26 15.14
N VAL A 98 27.22 21.06 15.58
CA VAL A 98 27.84 20.40 16.75
C VAL A 98 29.30 20.08 16.47
N LEU A 99 29.63 19.54 15.29
CA LEU A 99 31.00 19.18 14.93
C LEU A 99 31.90 20.41 14.75
N ARG A 100 31.37 21.49 14.17
CA ARG A 100 32.07 22.79 14.05
C ARG A 100 32.42 23.35 15.42
N ARG A 101 31.52 23.26 16.42
CA ARG A 101 31.79 23.68 17.80
C ARG A 101 32.84 22.83 18.52
N LEU A 102 32.95 21.55 18.15
CA LEU A 102 33.93 20.62 18.72
C LEU A 102 35.31 20.68 18.04
N ASN A 103 35.51 21.60 17.08
CA ASN A 103 36.75 21.77 16.30
C ASN A 103 37.25 20.47 15.65
N TYR A 104 36.32 19.66 15.11
CA TYR A 104 36.69 18.50 14.30
C TYR A 104 37.36 18.92 12.99
N ASP A 105 38.24 18.06 12.48
CA ASP A 105 38.86 18.24 11.17
C ASP A 105 37.82 18.22 10.04
N GLN A 106 38.03 19.02 8.99
CA GLN A 106 37.03 19.25 7.93
C GLN A 106 36.63 17.93 7.23
N ALA A 107 37.60 17.06 6.96
CA ALA A 107 37.35 15.76 6.31
C ALA A 107 36.50 14.83 7.20
N GLN A 108 36.74 14.85 8.51
CA GLN A 108 35.93 14.06 9.46
C GLN A 108 34.53 14.63 9.64
N MET A 109 34.38 15.96 9.59
CA MET A 109 33.08 16.61 9.67
C MET A 109 32.18 16.21 8.52
N GLU A 110 32.67 16.31 7.28
CA GLU A 110 31.93 15.92 6.08
C GLU A 110 31.46 14.47 6.16
N GLN A 111 32.38 13.55 6.47
CA GLN A 111 32.06 12.12 6.57
C GLN A 111 30.97 11.84 7.62
N GLN A 112 31.05 12.49 8.79
CA GLN A 112 30.05 12.28 9.84
C GLN A 112 28.70 12.91 9.52
N VAL A 113 28.67 14.06 8.86
CA VAL A 113 27.42 14.72 8.43
C VAL A 113 26.72 13.87 7.38
N VAL A 114 27.44 13.45 6.34
CA VAL A 114 26.90 12.58 5.28
C VAL A 114 26.37 11.29 5.88
N LYS A 115 27.15 10.62 6.73
CA LYS A 115 26.73 9.38 7.40
C LYS A 115 25.49 9.59 8.28
N SER A 116 25.36 10.74 8.95
CA SER A 116 24.18 11.07 9.75
C SER A 116 22.95 11.24 8.86
N MET A 117 23.08 11.97 7.75
CA MET A 117 22.02 12.19 6.78
C MET A 117 21.57 10.89 6.12
N GLU A 118 22.50 10.03 5.73
CA GLU A 118 22.21 8.70 5.15
C GLU A 118 21.44 7.82 6.14
N ASN A 119 21.93 7.68 7.38
CA ASN A 119 21.26 6.88 8.41
C ASN A 119 19.85 7.41 8.71
N TYR A 120 19.69 8.74 8.78
CA TYR A 120 18.39 9.35 9.01
C TYR A 120 17.45 9.15 7.80
N GLY A 121 17.99 9.24 6.59
CA GLY A 121 17.28 8.94 5.34
C GLY A 121 16.77 7.51 5.28
N VAL A 122 17.60 6.53 5.65
CA VAL A 122 17.19 5.12 5.74
C VAL A 122 16.02 4.94 6.71
N ASN A 123 16.06 5.59 7.87
CA ASN A 123 14.95 5.52 8.85
C ASN A 123 13.66 6.15 8.31
N ILE A 124 13.75 7.26 7.58
CA ILE A 124 12.58 7.90 6.94
C ILE A 124 11.99 6.97 5.87
N VAL A 125 12.83 6.43 4.99
CA VAL A 125 12.37 5.50 3.94
C VAL A 125 11.71 4.28 4.56
N ALA A 126 12.32 3.68 5.59
CA ALA A 126 11.72 2.56 6.31
C ALA A 126 10.34 2.91 6.92
N ALA A 127 10.17 4.13 7.44
CA ALA A 127 8.88 4.60 7.93
C ALA A 127 7.83 4.79 6.81
N LEU A 128 8.26 5.22 5.63
CA LEU A 128 7.40 5.35 4.43
C LEU A 128 7.01 3.99 3.85
N GLU A 129 7.88 2.98 3.98
CA GLU A 129 7.66 1.64 3.43
C GLU A 129 6.90 0.70 4.38
N ARG A 130 6.70 1.06 5.66
CA ARG A 130 6.17 0.17 6.72
C ARG A 130 4.93 -0.67 6.36
N HIS A 131 4.04 -0.19 5.48
CA HIS A 131 2.82 -0.90 5.08
C HIS A 131 2.87 -1.50 3.67
N LEU A 132 3.90 -1.24 2.87
CA LEU A 132 4.05 -1.80 1.52
C LEU A 132 4.25 -3.32 1.51
N PRO A 133 4.99 -3.95 2.46
CA PRO A 133 5.12 -5.40 2.50
C PRO A 133 3.79 -6.15 2.64
N ILE A 134 2.79 -5.52 3.29
CA ILE A 134 1.45 -6.10 3.43
C ILE A 134 0.78 -6.17 2.06
N LEU A 135 0.84 -5.09 1.27
CA LEU A 135 0.32 -5.08 -0.10
C LEU A 135 1.03 -6.10 -0.99
N ALA A 136 2.35 -6.23 -0.87
CA ALA A 136 3.12 -7.24 -1.61
C ALA A 136 2.66 -8.67 -1.27
N THR A 137 2.36 -8.93 0.01
CA THR A 137 1.83 -10.22 0.46
C THR A 137 0.42 -10.47 -0.08
N ILE A 138 -0.45 -9.45 -0.05
CA ILE A 138 -1.81 -9.58 -0.61
C ILE A 138 -1.74 -9.85 -2.12
N ALA A 139 -0.85 -9.16 -2.83
CA ALA A 139 -0.66 -9.33 -4.28
C ALA A 139 -0.18 -10.73 -4.66
N SER A 140 0.56 -11.42 -3.80
CA SER A 140 1.00 -12.80 -4.03
C SER A 140 -0.01 -13.86 -3.57
N VAL A 141 -0.68 -13.63 -2.44
CA VAL A 141 -1.63 -14.59 -1.85
C VAL A 141 -2.98 -14.58 -2.56
N ALA A 142 -3.47 -13.41 -3.03
CA ALA A 142 -4.76 -13.33 -3.68
C ALA A 142 -4.87 -14.21 -4.95
N PRO A 143 -3.90 -14.22 -5.89
CA PRO A 143 -3.92 -15.14 -7.04
C PRO A 143 -3.88 -16.62 -6.63
N MET A 144 -3.13 -16.96 -5.57
CA MET A 144 -3.08 -18.33 -5.07
C MET A 144 -4.43 -18.78 -4.50
N LEU A 145 -5.14 -17.90 -3.80
CA LEU A 145 -6.50 -18.17 -3.31
C LEU A 145 -7.50 -18.28 -4.46
N GLY A 146 -7.40 -17.43 -5.48
CA GLY A 146 -8.21 -17.54 -6.70
C GLY A 146 -8.04 -18.89 -7.38
N PHE A 147 -6.77 -19.29 -7.59
CA PHE A 147 -6.44 -20.59 -8.15
C PHE A 147 -6.99 -21.75 -7.31
N LEU A 148 -6.85 -21.70 -5.98
CA LEU A 148 -7.41 -22.71 -5.08
C LEU A 148 -8.94 -22.83 -5.22
N GLY A 149 -9.64 -21.70 -5.37
CA GLY A 149 -11.08 -21.68 -5.64
C GLY A 149 -11.44 -22.39 -6.95
N THR A 150 -10.62 -22.24 -7.99
CA THR A 150 -10.83 -22.96 -9.25
C THR A 150 -10.69 -24.46 -9.11
N VAL A 151 -9.64 -24.91 -8.41
CA VAL A 151 -9.38 -26.33 -8.16
C VAL A 151 -10.53 -26.94 -7.36
N GLN A 152 -11.01 -26.24 -6.33
CA GLN A 152 -12.19 -26.70 -5.57
C GLN A 152 -13.43 -26.79 -6.45
N GLY A 153 -13.72 -25.78 -7.27
CA GLY A 153 -14.89 -25.78 -8.16
C GLY A 153 -14.87 -26.93 -9.16
N MET A 154 -13.69 -27.28 -9.68
CA MET A 154 -13.51 -28.45 -10.54
C MET A 154 -13.69 -29.77 -9.79
N ILE A 155 -13.18 -29.90 -8.54
CA ILE A 155 -13.38 -31.11 -7.72
C ILE A 155 -14.87 -31.37 -7.51
N VAL A 156 -15.64 -30.33 -7.18
CA VAL A 156 -17.10 -30.43 -7.03
C VAL A 156 -17.76 -30.79 -8.36
N ALA A 157 -17.40 -30.12 -9.45
CA ALA A 157 -17.95 -30.41 -10.78
C ALA A 157 -17.76 -31.87 -11.19
N PHE A 158 -16.56 -32.45 -10.98
CA PHE A 158 -16.30 -33.84 -11.32
C PHE A 158 -16.98 -34.83 -10.37
N GLY A 159 -17.07 -34.52 -9.08
CA GLY A 159 -17.84 -35.33 -8.12
C GLY A 159 -19.32 -35.39 -8.48
N ASP A 160 -19.91 -34.27 -8.89
CA ASP A 160 -21.31 -34.21 -9.34
C ASP A 160 -21.54 -34.97 -10.65
N ILE A 161 -20.56 -34.94 -11.57
CA ILE A 161 -20.60 -35.75 -12.80
C ILE A 161 -20.61 -37.24 -12.45
N GLU A 162 -19.72 -37.68 -11.55
CA GLU A 162 -19.62 -39.07 -11.11
C GLU A 162 -20.92 -39.56 -10.44
N ALA A 163 -21.53 -38.73 -9.59
CA ALA A 163 -22.76 -39.07 -8.88
C ALA A 163 -23.99 -39.18 -9.79
N ASN A 164 -23.99 -38.51 -10.95
CA ASN A 164 -25.14 -38.42 -11.86
C ASN A 164 -24.94 -39.15 -13.20
N ILE A 165 -23.95 -40.05 -13.30
CA ILE A 165 -23.70 -40.85 -14.50
C ILE A 165 -24.97 -41.57 -14.94
N GLY A 166 -25.38 -41.36 -16.20
CA GLY A 166 -26.57 -41.94 -16.81
C GLY A 166 -27.85 -41.09 -16.78
N GLN A 167 -27.83 -39.90 -16.17
CA GLN A 167 -28.97 -38.97 -16.16
C GLN A 167 -28.86 -37.88 -17.25
N GLN A 168 -29.99 -37.30 -17.68
CA GLN A 168 -30.02 -36.25 -18.72
C GLN A 168 -29.37 -34.92 -18.30
N ASN A 169 -29.16 -34.68 -16.99
CA ASN A 169 -28.74 -33.38 -16.44
C ASN A 169 -27.23 -33.25 -16.14
N ILE A 170 -26.39 -34.21 -16.57
CA ILE A 170 -24.94 -34.23 -16.30
C ILE A 170 -24.24 -32.94 -16.77
N VAL A 171 -24.67 -32.40 -17.91
CA VAL A 171 -24.08 -31.17 -18.49
C VAL A 171 -24.33 -29.94 -17.61
N GLN A 172 -25.52 -29.83 -17.01
CA GLN A 172 -25.86 -28.72 -16.10
C GLN A 172 -25.10 -28.81 -14.78
N ALA A 173 -24.95 -30.02 -14.24
CA ALA A 173 -24.17 -30.25 -13.02
C ALA A 173 -22.70 -29.84 -13.21
N ALA A 174 -22.06 -30.33 -14.29
CA ALA A 174 -20.69 -29.96 -14.64
C ALA A 174 -20.50 -28.45 -14.86
N ALA A 175 -21.42 -27.82 -15.61
CA ALA A 175 -21.35 -26.40 -15.94
C ALA A 175 -21.42 -25.51 -14.69
N SER A 176 -22.14 -25.94 -13.65
CA SER A 176 -22.27 -25.17 -12.41
C SER A 176 -20.94 -25.05 -11.65
N GLY A 177 -20.23 -26.16 -11.40
CA GLY A 177 -18.95 -26.12 -10.68
C GLY A 177 -17.82 -25.44 -11.47
N ILE A 178 -17.81 -25.60 -12.80
CA ILE A 178 -16.87 -24.89 -13.68
C ILE A 178 -17.14 -23.38 -13.68
N ARG A 179 -18.41 -22.95 -13.64
CA ARG A 179 -18.77 -21.53 -13.51
C ARG A 179 -18.23 -20.94 -12.20
N VAL A 180 -18.36 -21.63 -11.08
CA VAL A 180 -17.80 -21.18 -9.79
C VAL A 180 -16.28 -21.04 -9.87
N ALA A 181 -15.61 -22.00 -10.50
CA ALA A 181 -14.17 -21.96 -10.70
C ALA A 181 -13.75 -20.71 -11.49
N LEU A 182 -14.42 -20.42 -12.61
CA LEU A 182 -14.10 -19.25 -13.44
C LEU A 182 -14.45 -17.90 -12.78
N LEU A 183 -15.41 -17.85 -11.86
CA LEU A 183 -15.76 -16.62 -11.14
C LEU A 183 -14.77 -16.24 -10.03
N THR A 184 -13.97 -17.20 -9.54
CA THR A 184 -13.08 -16.99 -8.40
C THR A 184 -11.69 -16.46 -8.79
N THR A 185 -11.38 -16.38 -10.10
CA THR A 185 -10.08 -15.97 -10.65
C THR A 185 -10.24 -14.74 -11.52
#